data_AF-A0AAW8ANC6-F1
#
_entry.id   AF-A0AAW8ANC6-F1
#
_cell.length_a   1.000
_cell.length_b   1.000
_cell.length_c   1.000
_cell.angle_alpha   90.00
_cell.angle_beta   90.00
_cell.angle_gamma   90.00
#
_symmetry.space_group_name_H-M   'P 1'
#
loop_
_entity.id
_entity.type
_entity.pdbx_description
1 polymer ?
#
loop_
_entity_poly.entity_id
_entity_poly.type
_entity_poly.pdbx_seq_one_letter_code
_entity_poly.pdbx_strand_id
1 'polypeptide(L)'
;YKGSARKDRPSVALITYNNKQDGYKQNVEYVEDQEAMARYGERKTEAVAFGCTSRGQAHRVGLWLLYTARMESDMITFTAGLDASFLMPGETVLIQNKYRAGKRNSGRIVSFTKNSITLDAPVSLK
;
A
#
# COMPACT_ATOMS: atom_id res chain seq x y z
N TYR A 1 -7.40 4.92 10.88
CA TYR A 1 -7.39 4.54 9.45
C TYR A 1 -7.84 5.75 8.67
N LYS A 2 -6.96 6.29 7.82
CA LYS A 2 -7.36 7.22 6.77
C LYS A 2 -7.21 6.48 5.45
N GLY A 3 -8.33 6.24 4.77
CA GLY A 3 -8.31 5.65 3.45
C GLY A 3 -8.11 6.73 2.39
N SER A 4 -7.37 6.43 1.32
CA SER A 4 -7.39 7.26 0.12
C SER A 4 -8.82 7.34 -0.42
N ALA A 5 -9.25 8.52 -0.88
CA ALA A 5 -10.61 8.67 -1.39
C ALA A 5 -10.78 7.76 -2.60
N ARG A 6 -11.94 7.08 -2.69
CA ARG A 6 -12.20 6.11 -3.76
C ARG A 6 -12.17 6.74 -5.16
N LYS A 7 -12.30 8.07 -5.25
CA LYS A 7 -12.20 8.85 -6.49
C LYS A 7 -10.75 9.02 -6.98
N ASP A 8 -9.78 8.92 -6.08
CA ASP A 8 -8.36 9.19 -6.38
C ASP A 8 -7.63 7.96 -6.91
N ARG A 9 -8.33 6.82 -7.08
CA ARG A 9 -7.74 5.57 -7.56
C ARG A 9 -7.80 5.53 -9.09
N PRO A 10 -6.65 5.61 -9.78
CA PRO A 10 -6.60 5.51 -11.23
C PRO A 10 -6.81 4.05 -11.68
N SER A 11 -7.36 3.88 -12.86
CA SER A 11 -7.47 2.58 -13.57
C SER A 11 -6.58 2.52 -14.81
N VAL A 12 -6.14 3.67 -15.31
CA VAL A 12 -5.29 3.82 -16.49
C VAL A 12 -4.11 4.71 -16.15
N ALA A 13 -2.91 4.29 -16.53
CA ALA A 13 -1.69 5.08 -16.46
C ALA A 13 -1.17 5.39 -17.86
N LEU A 14 -0.97 6.68 -18.13
CA LEU A 14 -0.34 7.21 -19.33
C LEU A 14 1.10 7.57 -18.99
N ILE A 15 2.06 6.77 -19.46
CA ILE A 15 3.47 6.92 -19.10
C ILE A 15 4.24 7.50 -20.27
N THR A 16 4.73 8.73 -20.11
CA THR A 16 5.58 9.38 -21.11
C THR A 16 7.02 8.86 -20.99
N TYR A 17 7.60 8.44 -22.12
CA TYR A 17 8.98 7.96 -22.23
C TYR A 17 9.64 8.41 -23.55
N ASN A 18 10.97 8.34 -23.65
CA ASN A 18 11.70 8.77 -24.85
C ASN A 18 11.93 7.57 -25.79
N ASN A 19 11.30 7.52 -26.95
CA ASN A 19 11.35 6.35 -27.82
C ASN A 19 12.63 6.29 -28.68
N LYS A 20 13.52 5.32 -28.41
CA LYS A 20 14.73 5.05 -29.22
C LYS A 20 14.43 4.80 -30.71
N GLN A 21 13.28 4.20 -31.02
CA GLN A 21 12.90 3.85 -32.40
C GLN A 21 12.35 5.05 -33.18
N ASP A 22 11.96 6.13 -32.50
CA ASP A 22 11.46 7.38 -33.09
C ASP A 22 12.38 8.55 -32.76
N GLY A 23 13.71 8.32 -32.81
CA GLY A 23 14.71 9.37 -32.62
C GLY A 23 14.67 10.05 -31.25
N TYR A 24 14.30 9.33 -30.20
CA TYR A 24 14.17 9.82 -28.82
C TYR A 24 13.07 10.86 -28.60
N LYS A 25 12.07 10.92 -29.49
CA LYS A 25 10.86 11.70 -29.23
C LYS A 25 10.07 11.15 -28.05
N GLN A 26 9.26 12.02 -27.45
CA GLN A 26 8.36 11.64 -26.36
C GLN A 26 7.16 10.87 -26.92
N ASN A 27 7.00 9.64 -26.45
CA ASN A 27 5.85 8.79 -26.72
C ASN A 27 5.17 8.46 -25.40
N VAL A 28 3.87 8.15 -25.46
CA VAL A 28 3.07 7.77 -24.31
C VAL A 28 2.72 6.29 -24.41
N GLU A 29 3.08 5.52 -23.39
CA GLU A 29 2.60 4.15 -23.22
C GLU A 29 1.30 4.16 -22.41
N TYR A 30 0.26 3.52 -22.94
CA TYR A 30 -1.00 3.30 -22.26
C TYR A 30 -0.95 1.98 -21.50
N VAL A 31 -1.24 2.01 -20.19
CA VAL A 31 -1.32 0.85 -19.32
C VAL A 31 -2.64 0.88 -18.58
N GLU A 32 -3.36 -0.24 -18.54
CA GLU A 32 -4.63 -0.37 -17.83
C GLU A 32 -4.64 -1.50 -16.80
N ASP A 33 -5.37 -1.29 -15.71
CA ASP A 33 -5.76 -2.33 -14.76
C ASP A 33 -7.22 -2.70 -15.03
N GLN A 34 -7.44 -3.90 -15.59
CA GLN A 34 -8.76 -4.38 -15.98
C GLN A 34 -9.73 -4.52 -14.78
N GLU A 35 -9.22 -4.90 -13.60
CA GLU A 35 -10.06 -5.02 -12.40
C GLU A 35 -10.50 -3.64 -11.89
N ALA A 36 -9.57 -2.68 -11.90
CA ALA A 36 -9.87 -1.30 -11.53
C ALA A 36 -10.81 -0.65 -12.57
N MET A 37 -10.61 -0.92 -13.86
CA MET A 37 -11.45 -0.44 -14.95
C MET A 37 -12.89 -0.95 -14.80
N ALA A 38 -13.08 -2.26 -14.59
CA ALA A 38 -14.41 -2.85 -14.39
C ALA A 38 -15.13 -2.29 -13.16
N ARG A 39 -14.39 -1.91 -12.11
CA ARG A 39 -14.96 -1.43 -10.84
C ARG A 39 -15.23 0.08 -10.81
N TYR A 40 -14.39 0.87 -11.48
CA TYR A 40 -14.34 2.33 -11.33
C TYR A 40 -14.56 3.10 -12.64
N GLY A 41 -14.57 2.42 -13.78
CA GLY A 41 -14.53 3.03 -15.10
C GLY A 41 -13.14 3.57 -15.45
N GLU A 42 -13.07 4.29 -16.57
CA GLU A 42 -11.83 4.91 -17.04
C GLU A 42 -11.44 6.10 -16.14
N ARG A 43 -10.26 6.01 -15.53
CA ARG A 43 -9.68 7.05 -14.68
C ARG A 43 -8.19 7.14 -14.95
N LYS A 44 -7.82 8.21 -15.64
CA LYS A 44 -6.46 8.41 -16.16
C LYS A 44 -5.58 9.08 -15.11
N THR A 45 -4.34 8.61 -15.04
CA THR A 45 -3.25 9.30 -14.38
C THR A 45 -2.08 9.39 -15.33
N GLU A 46 -1.33 10.48 -15.26
CA GLU A 46 -0.21 10.77 -16.14
C GLU A 46 1.07 10.81 -15.33
N ALA A 47 2.12 10.16 -15.84
CA ALA A 47 3.44 10.21 -15.23
C ALA A 47 4.54 10.18 -16.30
N VAL A 48 5.70 10.73 -15.96
CA VAL A 48 6.88 10.73 -16.83
C VAL A 48 7.89 9.72 -16.29
N ALA A 49 8.21 8.71 -17.09
CA ALA A 49 9.28 7.78 -16.77
C ALA A 49 10.63 8.41 -17.14
N PHE A 50 11.20 9.17 -16.21
CA PHE A 50 12.44 9.91 -16.42
C PHE A 50 13.59 8.99 -16.85
N GLY A 51 14.30 9.36 -17.91
CA GLY A 51 15.41 8.58 -18.49
C GLY A 51 15.00 7.25 -19.14
N CYS A 52 13.70 6.93 -19.17
CA CYS A 52 13.22 5.70 -19.79
C CYS A 52 13.28 5.80 -21.31
N THR A 53 13.94 4.83 -21.92
CA THR A 53 14.09 4.76 -23.40
C THR A 53 13.44 3.55 -24.06
N SER A 54 12.81 2.69 -23.25
CA SER A 54 12.21 1.44 -23.67
C SER A 54 10.73 1.42 -23.29
N ARG A 55 9.87 1.09 -24.26
CA ARG A 55 8.43 0.94 -24.04
C ARG A 55 8.12 -0.04 -22.90
N GLY A 56 8.84 -1.16 -22.84
CA GLY A 56 8.62 -2.18 -21.79
C GLY A 56 8.98 -1.71 -20.38
N GLN A 57 9.95 -0.81 -20.25
CA GLN A 57 10.25 -0.18 -18.96
C GLN A 57 9.15 0.82 -18.58
N ALA A 58 8.67 1.64 -19.50
CA ALA A 58 7.54 2.53 -19.29
C ALA A 58 6.28 1.76 -18.86
N HIS A 59 6.00 0.62 -19.50
CA HIS A 59 4.90 -0.26 -19.15
C HIS A 59 4.98 -0.77 -17.70
N ARG A 60 6.17 -1.19 -17.24
CA ARG A 60 6.37 -1.63 -15.84
C ARG A 60 6.16 -0.49 -14.84
N VAL A 61 6.56 0.73 -15.18
CA VAL A 61 6.29 1.92 -14.34
C VAL A 61 4.79 2.18 -14.24
N GLY A 62 4.05 2.05 -15.35
CA GLY A 62 2.59 2.17 -15.35
C GLY A 62 1.91 1.11 -14.48
N LEU A 63 2.32 -0.16 -14.63
CA LEU A 63 1.81 -1.25 -13.78
C LEU A 63 2.12 -1.02 -12.30
N TRP A 64 3.34 -0.61 -11.97
CA TRP A 64 3.74 -0.30 -10.60
C TRP A 64 2.86 0.82 -10.03
N LEU A 65 2.65 1.90 -10.77
CA LEU A 65 1.84 3.04 -10.34
C LEU A 65 0.39 2.62 -10.04
N LEU A 66 -0.25 1.88 -10.96
CA LEU A 66 -1.62 1.38 -10.77
C LEU A 66 -1.71 0.42 -9.59
N TYR A 67 -0.74 -0.51 -9.46
CA TYR A 67 -0.69 -1.48 -8.37
C TYR A 67 -0.54 -0.80 -7.01
N THR A 68 0.41 0.12 -6.88
CA THR A 68 0.66 0.91 -5.67
C THR A 68 -0.58 1.70 -5.29
N ALA A 69 -1.20 2.43 -6.22
CA ALA A 69 -2.40 3.21 -5.94
C ALA A 69 -3.60 2.35 -5.49
N ARG A 70 -3.67 1.09 -5.96
CA ARG A 70 -4.70 0.13 -5.57
C ARG A 70 -4.44 -0.49 -4.19
N MET A 71 -3.21 -0.90 -3.93
CA MET A 71 -2.83 -1.63 -2.72
C MET A 71 -2.60 -0.72 -1.52
N GLU A 72 -1.94 0.43 -1.71
CA GLU A 72 -1.61 1.40 -0.66
C GLU A 72 -2.80 2.34 -0.38
N SER A 73 -3.96 1.73 -0.15
CA SER A 73 -5.22 2.45 0.04
C SER A 73 -5.47 2.89 1.49
N ASP A 74 -4.81 2.25 2.46
CA ASP A 74 -5.01 2.47 3.88
C ASP A 74 -3.76 3.09 4.53
N MET A 75 -3.91 4.29 5.10
CA MET A 75 -2.91 4.87 5.99
C MET A 75 -3.30 4.65 7.46
N ILE A 76 -2.34 4.21 8.26
CA ILE A 76 -2.52 3.93 9.69
C ILE A 76 -1.52 4.77 10.47
N THR A 77 -2.04 5.57 11.40
CA THR A 77 -1.24 6.23 12.42
C THR A 77 -1.42 5.44 13.70
N PHE A 78 -0.33 5.03 14.33
CA PHE A 78 -0.32 4.35 15.60
C PHE A 78 0.78 4.93 16.49
N THR A 79 0.64 4.77 17.79
CA THR A 79 1.65 5.13 18.78
C THR A 79 2.18 3.84 19.40
N ALA A 80 3.50 3.73 19.53
CA ALA A 80 4.15 2.59 20.18
C ALA A 80 5.02 3.07 21.35
N GLY A 81 5.28 2.16 22.30
CA GLY A 81 6.18 2.44 23.42
C GLY A 81 7.66 2.30 23.02
N LEU A 82 8.55 2.41 24.01
CA LEU A 82 10.01 2.30 23.81
C LEU A 82 10.44 0.96 23.19
N ASP A 83 9.64 -0.09 23.37
CA ASP A 83 9.86 -1.41 22.76
C ASP A 83 9.90 -1.37 21.24
N ALA A 84 9.34 -0.33 20.60
CA ALA A 84 9.37 -0.15 19.16
C ALA A 84 10.47 0.83 18.71
N SER A 85 11.36 1.27 19.60
CA SER A 85 12.39 2.29 19.27
C SER A 85 13.46 1.79 18.31
N PHE A 86 13.61 0.47 18.16
CA PHE A 86 14.53 -0.11 17.19
C PHE A 86 14.01 -0.04 15.74
N LEU A 87 12.74 0.36 15.55
CA LEU A 87 12.15 0.43 14.21
C LEU A 87 12.73 1.58 13.40
N MET A 88 13.07 1.29 12.14
CA MET A 88 13.58 2.28 11.19
C MET A 88 12.57 2.55 10.05
N PRO A 89 12.58 3.76 9.46
CA PRO A 89 11.79 4.03 8.26
C PRO A 89 12.09 3.02 7.14
N GLY A 90 11.03 2.42 6.59
CA GLY A 90 11.13 1.41 5.53
C GLY A 90 10.97 -0.03 6.01
N GLU A 91 10.98 -0.28 7.32
CA GLU A 91 10.69 -1.60 7.86
C GLU A 91 9.20 -1.96 7.74
N THR A 92 8.94 -3.26 7.57
CA THR A 92 7.57 -3.78 7.48
C THR A 92 7.07 -4.19 8.86
N VAL A 93 5.89 -3.70 9.24
CA VAL A 93 5.27 -4.00 10.53
C VAL A 93 3.91 -4.66 10.33
N LEU A 94 3.64 -5.71 11.10
CA LEU A 94 2.35 -6.40 11.11
C LEU A 94 1.41 -5.72 12.10
N ILE A 95 0.25 -5.29 11.62
CA ILE A 95 -0.75 -4.58 12.44
C ILE A 95 -1.93 -5.50 12.73
N GLN A 96 -2.10 -5.86 14.00
CA GLN A 96 -3.29 -6.55 14.48
C GLN A 96 -4.40 -5.52 14.74
N ASN A 97 -5.56 -5.69 14.08
CA ASN A 97 -6.70 -4.81 14.29
C ASN A 97 -7.93 -5.62 14.75
N LYS A 98 -8.34 -5.40 16.00
CA LYS A 98 -9.52 -6.05 16.61
C LYS A 98 -10.83 -5.82 15.83
N TYR A 99 -11.01 -4.64 15.23
CA TYR A 99 -12.25 -4.31 14.50
C TYR A 99 -12.32 -4.99 13.13
N ARG A 100 -11.17 -5.32 12.52
CA ARG A 100 -11.12 -6.12 11.27
C ARG A 100 -11.13 -7.62 11.54
N ALA A 101 -10.45 -8.06 12.61
CA ALA A 101 -10.35 -9.47 12.96
C ALA A 101 -11.58 -10.01 13.72
N GLY A 102 -12.46 -9.13 14.20
CA GLY A 102 -13.64 -9.48 15.02
C GLY A 102 -13.31 -9.91 16.45
N LYS A 103 -12.02 -10.06 16.79
CA LYS A 103 -11.54 -10.42 18.13
C LYS A 103 -10.16 -9.81 18.40
N ARG A 104 -9.86 -9.60 19.68
CA ARG A 104 -8.53 -9.18 20.14
C ARG A 104 -7.65 -10.42 20.31
N ASN A 105 -6.58 -10.51 19.51
CA ASN A 105 -5.62 -11.61 19.55
C ASN A 105 -4.24 -11.16 20.09
N SER A 106 -4.10 -9.92 20.54
CA SER A 106 -2.85 -9.33 21.01
C SER A 106 -3.05 -8.64 22.35
N GLY A 107 -1.98 -8.43 23.12
CA GLY A 107 -1.98 -7.73 24.39
C GLY A 107 -0.61 -7.75 25.07
N ARG A 108 -0.51 -7.08 26.22
CA ARG A 108 0.68 -7.06 27.08
C ARG A 108 0.41 -7.80 28.39
N ILE A 109 1.43 -8.48 28.88
CA ILE A 109 1.46 -9.01 30.25
C ILE A 109 1.83 -7.84 31.17
N VAL A 110 0.99 -7.57 32.16
CA VAL A 110 1.23 -6.50 33.16
C VAL A 110 2.02 -7.06 34.33
N SER A 111 1.70 -8.27 34.78
CA SER A 111 2.43 -8.97 35.85
C SER A 111 2.26 -10.48 35.73
N PHE A 112 3.14 -11.23 36.37
CA PHE A 112 3.04 -12.69 36.42
C PHE A 112 3.51 -13.23 37.77
N THR A 113 3.00 -14.40 38.12
CA THR A 113 3.43 -15.27 39.22
C THR A 113 3.72 -16.65 38.62
N LYS A 114 4.21 -17.61 39.41
CA LYS A 114 4.52 -18.97 38.94
C LYS A 114 3.34 -19.64 38.21
N ASN A 115 2.10 -19.38 38.64
CA ASN A 115 0.89 -20.05 38.13
C ASN A 115 -0.20 -19.07 37.64
N SER A 116 0.09 -17.76 37.53
CA SER A 116 -0.92 -16.77 37.15
C SER A 116 -0.30 -15.62 36.37
N ILE A 117 -1.04 -15.06 35.42
CA ILE A 117 -0.61 -13.95 34.56
C ILE A 117 -1.72 -12.91 34.54
N THR A 118 -1.37 -11.65 34.80
CA THR A 118 -2.28 -10.50 34.69
C THR A 118 -2.11 -9.86 33.31
N LEU A 119 -3.18 -9.84 32.53
CA LEU A 119 -3.20 -9.23 31.19
C LEU A 119 -3.66 -7.78 31.25
N ASP A 120 -3.29 -7.03 30.22
CA ASP A 120 -3.66 -5.62 30.03
C ASP A 120 -5.15 -5.38 29.70
N ALA A 121 -5.87 -6.41 29.29
CA ALA A 121 -7.31 -6.35 29.01
C ALA A 121 -8.00 -7.68 29.34
N PRO A 122 -9.31 -7.67 29.63
CA PRO A 122 -10.07 -8.90 29.87
C PRO A 122 -10.09 -9.80 28.63
N VAL A 123 -10.01 -11.11 28.84
CA VAL A 123 -10.04 -12.13 27.80
C VAL A 123 -11.14 -13.14 28.08
N SER A 124 -11.82 -13.60 27.03
CA SER A 124 -12.75 -14.72 27.12
C SER A 124 -12.00 -15.99 26.77
N LEU A 125 -11.85 -16.89 27.75
CA LEU A 125 -11.36 -18.24 27.51
C LEU A 125 -12.54 -19.10 27.02
N LYS A 126 -12.27 -19.98 26.06
CA LYS A 126 -13.24 -20.99 25.63
C LYS A 126 -13.08 -22.24 26.48
#